data_AF-A0A2V8PPJ1-F1
#
_entry.id   AF-A0A2V8PPJ1-F1
#
_cell.length_a   1.000
_cell.length_b   1.000
_cell.length_c   1.000
_cell.angle_alpha   90.00
_cell.angle_beta   90.00
_cell.angle_gamma   90.00
#
_symmetry.space_group_name_H-M   'P 1'
#
loop_
_entity.id
_entity.type
_entity.pdbx_description
1 polymer ?
#
loop_
_entity_poly.entity_id
_entity_poly.type
_entity_poly.pdbx_seq_one_letter_code
_entity_poly.pdbx_strand_id
1 'polypeptide(L)'
;MLAILFAPLISCAQRSSVETIQFQSKLVNATLPYNVILPPDYRTSSTTRYPVLYLLHGLTGHYSDWLTKTNVADYAAQYRMIVVMPEGKDGWYTDSATVPNDKYESYVLKE
;
A
#
# COMPACT_ATOMS: atom_id res chain seq x y z
N MET A 1 51.39 11.63 -13.47
CA MET A 1 50.12 12.31 -13.15
C MET A 1 48.99 11.38 -13.58
N LEU A 2 48.43 10.61 -12.65
CA LEU A 2 47.43 9.58 -12.94
C LEU A 2 46.04 10.22 -12.80
N ALA A 3 45.34 10.46 -13.90
CA ALA A 3 44.00 11.02 -13.88
C ALA A 3 42.99 9.90 -13.58
N ILE A 4 42.46 9.87 -12.37
CA ILE A 4 41.35 9.01 -11.99
C ILE A 4 40.08 9.63 -12.58
N LEU A 5 39.56 9.04 -13.66
CA LEU A 5 38.25 9.37 -14.22
C LEU A 5 37.16 8.86 -13.25
N PHE A 6 36.62 9.75 -12.42
CA PHE A 6 35.35 9.51 -11.72
C PHE A 6 34.22 9.58 -12.75
N ALA A 7 33.76 8.42 -13.24
CA ALA A 7 32.48 8.36 -13.95
C ALA A 7 31.36 8.65 -12.92
N PRO A 8 30.42 9.57 -13.20
CA PRO A 8 29.30 9.79 -12.30
C PRO A 8 28.44 8.53 -12.33
N LEU A 9 28.28 7.90 -11.17
CA LEU A 9 27.22 6.92 -10.97
C LEU A 9 25.90 7.70 -11.11
N ILE A 10 25.27 7.58 -12.28
CA ILE A 10 23.92 8.05 -12.50
C ILE A 10 23.03 7.20 -11.61
N SER A 11 22.78 7.66 -10.38
CA SER A 11 21.72 7.10 -9.56
C SER A 11 20.41 7.54 -10.20
N CYS A 12 19.76 6.65 -10.96
CA CYS A 12 18.34 6.83 -11.26
C CYS A 12 17.65 7.01 -9.91
N ALA A 13 17.05 8.18 -9.69
CA ALA A 13 16.20 8.39 -8.54
C ALA A 13 15.15 7.29 -8.54
N GLN A 14 15.27 6.32 -7.64
CA GLN A 14 14.22 5.32 -7.48
C GLN A 14 12.97 6.09 -7.05
N ARG A 15 11.87 5.87 -7.76
CA ARG A 15 10.58 6.50 -7.44
C ARG A 15 9.75 5.51 -6.66
N SER A 16 8.92 6.01 -5.76
CA SER A 16 7.89 5.19 -5.13
C SER A 16 7.03 4.53 -6.20
N SER A 17 6.71 3.25 -6.02
CA SER A 17 5.84 2.50 -6.92
C SER A 17 4.49 2.28 -6.27
N VAL A 18 3.44 2.28 -7.08
CA VAL A 18 2.09 1.88 -6.67
C VAL A 18 1.80 0.52 -7.28
N GLU A 19 1.44 -0.44 -6.44
CA GLU A 19 1.06 -1.79 -6.85
C GLU A 19 -0.40 -2.05 -6.44
N THR A 20 -1.20 -2.62 -7.33
CA THR A 20 -2.54 -3.11 -7.01
C THR A 20 -2.50 -4.63 -6.87
N ILE A 21 -2.86 -5.12 -5.70
CA ILE A 21 -2.86 -6.54 -5.35
C ILE A 21 -4.31 -7.02 -5.26
N GLN A 22 -4.61 -8.16 -5.87
CA GLN A 22 -5.91 -8.82 -5.76
C GLN A 22 -5.79 -9.96 -4.75
N PHE A 23 -6.63 -9.95 -3.72
CA PHE A 23 -6.56 -10.94 -2.65
C PHE A 23 -7.91 -11.64 -2.48
N GLN A 24 -7.91 -12.97 -2.54
CA GLN A 24 -9.11 -13.76 -2.31
C GLN A 24 -9.33 -13.95 -0.81
N SER A 25 -10.27 -13.21 -0.23
CA SER A 25 -10.66 -13.34 1.18
C SER A 25 -11.66 -14.48 1.36
N LYS A 26 -11.38 -15.37 2.32
CA LYS A 26 -12.35 -16.39 2.74
C LYS A 26 -13.39 -15.78 3.67
N LEU A 27 -12.96 -14.79 4.46
CA LEU A 27 -13.78 -14.08 5.44
C LEU A 27 -14.86 -13.19 4.81
N VAL A 28 -14.58 -12.61 3.64
CA VAL A 28 -15.55 -11.80 2.87
C VAL A 28 -16.14 -12.55 1.68
N ASN A 29 -15.65 -13.76 1.40
CA ASN A 29 -16.03 -14.58 0.25
C ASN A 29 -15.98 -13.81 -1.09
N ALA A 30 -14.91 -13.03 -1.27
CA ALA A 30 -14.72 -12.19 -2.46
C ALA A 30 -13.23 -11.96 -2.71
N THR A 31 -12.88 -11.66 -3.96
CA THR A 31 -11.60 -11.04 -4.28
C THR A 31 -11.68 -9.55 -3.97
N LEU A 32 -10.84 -9.06 -3.09
CA LEU A 32 -10.77 -7.66 -2.70
C LEU A 32 -9.41 -7.07 -3.09
N PRO A 33 -9.39 -5.89 -3.74
CA PRO A 33 -8.16 -5.22 -4.12
C PRO A 33 -7.53 -4.42 -2.97
N TYR A 34 -6.21 -4.29 -3.03
CA TYR A 34 -5.41 -3.43 -2.17
C TYR A 34 -4.49 -2.59 -3.06
N ASN A 35 -4.39 -1.30 -2.79
CA ASN A 35 -3.28 -0.52 -3.33
C ASN A 35 -2.15 -0.43 -2.30
N VAL A 36 -0.92 -0.60 -2.76
CA VAL A 36 0.27 -0.52 -1.92
C VAL A 36 1.25 0.47 -2.55
N ILE A 37 1.64 1.49 -1.80
CA ILE A 37 2.73 2.38 -2.17
C ILE A 37 4.00 1.86 -1.50
N LEU A 38 4.99 1.53 -2.32
CA LEU A 38 6.30 1.09 -1.87
C LEU A 38 7.31 2.24 -1.96
N PRO A 39 8.18 2.40 -0.94
CA PRO A 39 9.22 3.41 -1.00
C PRO A 39 10.25 3.05 -2.09
N PRO A 40 10.94 4.05 -2.66
CA PRO A 40 11.95 3.88 -3.71
C PRO A 40 12.90 2.69 -3.57
N ASP A 41 13.43 2.49 -2.36
CA ASP A 41 14.49 1.53 -2.06
C ASP A 41 13.96 0.16 -1.61
N TYR A 42 12.64 -0.06 -1.61
CA TYR A 42 12.02 -1.29 -1.10
C TYR A 42 12.55 -2.57 -1.74
N ARG A 43 12.84 -2.54 -3.06
CA ARG A 43 13.32 -3.72 -3.81
C ARG A 43 14.83 -3.93 -3.72
N THR A 44 15.59 -2.90 -3.38
CA THR A 44 17.06 -2.93 -3.34
C THR A 44 17.58 -3.12 -1.91
N SER A 45 16.77 -2.78 -0.91
CA SER A 45 17.11 -2.88 0.49
C SER A 45 16.67 -4.21 1.10
N SER A 46 17.62 -5.08 1.42
CA SER A 46 17.34 -6.40 2.00
C SER A 46 17.18 -6.39 3.54
N THR A 47 17.65 -5.34 4.21
CA THR A 47 17.70 -5.29 5.68
C THR A 47 16.81 -4.21 6.29
N THR A 48 16.36 -3.22 5.51
CA THR A 48 15.53 -2.14 6.05
C THR A 48 14.15 -2.67 6.46
N ARG A 49 13.69 -2.24 7.63
CA ARG A 49 12.29 -2.37 8.04
C ARG A 49 11.60 -1.04 7.79
N TYR A 50 10.50 -1.08 7.07
CA TYR A 50 9.70 0.10 6.75
C TYR A 50 8.49 0.16 7.68
N PRO A 51 8.17 1.33 8.29
CA PRO A 51 6.88 1.51 8.92
C PRO A 51 5.76 1.34 7.89
N VAL A 52 4.62 0.84 8.35
CA VAL A 52 3.44 0.59 7.51
C VAL A 52 2.29 1.48 7.99
N LEU A 53 1.71 2.24 7.07
CA LEU A 53 0.49 3.00 7.28
C LEU A 53 -0.67 2.31 6.56
N TYR A 54 -1.68 1.89 7.32
CA TYR A 54 -2.97 1.48 6.75
C TYR A 54 -3.84 2.72 6.59
N LEU A 55 -4.19 3.06 5.35
CA LEU A 55 -4.95 4.24 5.01
C LEU A 55 -6.33 3.82 4.50
N LEU A 56 -7.31 3.89 5.39
CA LEU A 56 -8.67 3.42 5.16
C LEU A 56 -9.50 4.47 4.43
N HIS A 57 -10.41 4.05 3.56
CA HIS A 57 -11.36 4.95 2.90
C HIS A 57 -12.64 5.08 3.73
N GLY A 58 -13.47 6.08 3.39
CA GLY A 58 -14.77 6.29 4.04
C GLY A 58 -15.88 5.43 3.43
N LEU A 59 -17.09 5.59 3.98
CA LEU A 59 -18.34 5.04 3.43
C LEU A 59 -18.51 5.48 1.97
N THR A 60 -18.96 4.56 1.10
CA THR A 60 -19.06 4.70 -0.37
C THR A 60 -17.73 4.92 -1.10
N GLY A 61 -16.62 4.82 -0.37
CA GLY A 61 -15.28 4.95 -0.92
C GLY A 61 -14.75 3.64 -1.49
N HIS A 62 -13.57 3.73 -2.09
CA HIS A 62 -12.86 2.60 -2.67
C HIS A 62 -11.37 2.62 -2.32
N TYR A 63 -10.71 1.46 -2.42
CA TYR A 63 -9.27 1.30 -2.25
C TYR A 63 -8.41 2.25 -3.13
N SER A 64 -8.96 2.78 -4.22
CA SER A 64 -8.29 3.70 -5.15
C SER A 64 -8.54 5.19 -4.86
N ASP A 65 -9.43 5.53 -3.93
CA ASP A 65 -9.86 6.90 -3.71
C ASP A 65 -8.72 7.81 -3.27
N TRP A 66 -7.87 7.33 -2.36
CA TRP A 66 -6.72 8.11 -1.91
C TRP A 66 -5.75 8.42 -3.06
N LEU A 67 -5.55 7.50 -4.00
CA LEU A 67 -4.69 7.72 -5.17
C LEU A 67 -5.33 8.64 -6.22
N THR A 68 -6.66 8.59 -6.38
CA THR A 68 -7.36 9.30 -7.46
C THR A 68 -7.88 10.66 -7.04
N LYS A 69 -8.12 10.87 -5.73
CA LYS A 69 -8.70 12.09 -5.16
C LYS A 69 -7.70 12.92 -4.38
N THR A 70 -6.46 12.45 -4.22
CA THR A 70 -5.38 13.17 -3.50
C THR A 70 -4.01 12.94 -4.13
N ASN A 71 -2.98 13.64 -3.64
CA ASN A 71 -1.58 13.43 -4.04
C ASN A 71 -0.82 12.50 -3.06
N VAL A 72 -1.51 11.52 -2.46
CA VAL A 72 -0.93 10.65 -1.43
C VAL A 72 0.38 9.97 -1.85
N ALA A 73 0.55 9.64 -3.13
CA ALA A 73 1.77 9.03 -3.64
C ALA A 73 2.97 9.98 -3.54
N ASP A 74 2.79 11.26 -3.87
CA ASP A 74 3.84 12.27 -3.78
C ASP A 74 4.15 12.62 -2.32
N TYR A 75 3.15 12.59 -1.44
CA TYR A 75 3.35 12.76 -0.01
C TYR A 75 4.13 11.57 0.58
N ALA A 76 3.71 10.34 0.26
CA ALA A 76 4.35 9.12 0.72
C ALA A 76 5.79 9.00 0.22
N ALA A 77 6.11 9.48 -0.99
CA ALA A 77 7.47 9.45 -1.54
C ALA A 77 8.51 10.20 -0.68
N GLN A 78 8.08 11.14 0.17
CA GLN A 78 8.95 11.88 1.08
C GLN A 78 9.30 11.09 2.34
N TYR A 79 8.58 10.00 2.59
CA TYR A 79 8.75 9.14 3.76
C TYR A 79 9.19 7.75 3.30
N ARG A 80 10.18 7.16 3.99
CA ARG A 80 10.58 5.77 3.75
C ARG A 80 9.59 4.83 4.43
N MET A 81 8.36 4.77 3.93
CA MET A 81 7.27 3.97 4.49
C MET A 81 6.46 3.25 3.42
N ILE A 82 5.76 2.20 3.84
CA ILE A 82 4.77 1.49 3.02
C ILE A 82 3.39 2.06 3.35
N VAL A 83 2.59 2.37 2.34
CA VAL A 83 1.19 2.77 2.54
C VAL A 83 0.29 1.70 1.92
N VAL A 84 -0.59 1.12 2.73
CA VAL A 84 -1.56 0.09 2.31
C VAL A 84 -2.96 0.69 2.34
N MET A 85 -3.68 0.59 1.23
CA MET A 85 -5.05 1.06 1.05
C MET A 85 -5.94 -0.14 0.70
N PRO A 86 -6.54 -0.81 1.71
CA PRO A 86 -7.41 -1.96 1.50
C PRO A 86 -8.80 -1.54 1.02
N GLU A 87 -9.45 -2.38 0.21
CA GLU A 87 -10.89 -2.30 -0.03
C GLU A 87 -11.66 -2.80 1.19
N GLY A 88 -12.56 -1.98 1.73
CA GLY A 88 -13.42 -2.32 2.87
C GLY A 88 -14.93 -2.35 2.55
N LYS A 89 -15.31 -2.07 1.30
CA LYS A 89 -16.70 -1.75 0.89
C LYS A 89 -17.35 -0.80 1.90
N ASP A 90 -18.64 -0.97 2.15
CA ASP A 90 -19.39 -0.27 3.19
C ASP A 90 -19.46 -1.08 4.50
N GLY A 91 -18.46 -1.94 4.77
CA GLY A 91 -18.43 -2.86 5.91
C GLY A 91 -17.97 -2.25 7.23
N TRP A 92 -17.67 -0.94 7.26
CA TRP A 92 -17.22 -0.20 8.45
C TRP A 92 -15.99 -0.82 9.15
N TYR A 93 -15.19 -1.60 8.42
CA TYR A 93 -14.03 -2.32 8.95
C TYR A 93 -14.35 -3.09 10.25
N THR A 94 -15.56 -3.66 10.32
CA THR A 94 -16.09 -4.37 11.47
C THR A 94 -16.48 -5.79 11.06
N ASP A 95 -16.43 -6.74 12.00
CA ASP A 95 -17.01 -8.05 11.81
C ASP A 95 -18.52 -8.03 12.12
N SER A 96 -19.36 -8.18 11.10
CA SER A 96 -20.82 -8.22 11.24
C SER A 96 -21.26 -9.34 12.17
N ALA A 97 -22.12 -9.03 13.14
CA ALA A 97 -22.67 -10.04 14.04
C ALA A 97 -23.72 -10.95 13.37
N THR A 98 -24.29 -10.51 12.24
CA THR A 98 -25.47 -11.15 11.63
C THR A 98 -25.23 -11.65 10.21
N VAL A 99 -24.22 -11.11 9.51
CA VAL A 99 -23.86 -11.52 8.15
C VAL A 99 -22.57 -12.35 8.20
N PRO A 100 -22.61 -13.66 7.87
CA PRO A 100 -21.48 -14.56 8.08
C PRO A 100 -20.17 -14.17 7.37
N ASN A 101 -20.26 -13.71 6.12
CA ASN A 101 -19.11 -13.37 5.26
C ASN A 101 -18.90 -11.85 5.15
N ASP A 102 -19.18 -11.13 6.22
CA ASP A 102 -19.04 -9.68 6.30
C ASP A 102 -18.12 -9.38 7.49
N LYS A 103 -16.87 -9.80 7.32
CA LYS A 103 -15.85 -9.88 8.39
C LYS A 103 -14.66 -8.98 8.06
N TYR A 104 -14.91 -7.68 7.90
CA TYR A 104 -13.91 -6.73 7.39
C TYR A 104 -12.83 -6.38 8.42
N GLU A 105 -13.11 -6.46 9.72
CA GLU A 105 -12.07 -6.27 10.74
C GLU A 105 -11.06 -7.42 10.67
N SER A 106 -11.55 -8.66 10.72
CA SER A 106 -10.70 -9.84 10.67
C SER A 106 -9.98 -9.96 9.31
N TYR A 107 -10.63 -9.61 8.20
CA TYR A 107 -10.00 -9.59 6.88
C TYR A 107 -8.81 -8.62 6.79
N VAL A 108 -8.89 -7.41 7.36
CA VAL A 108 -7.77 -6.45 7.31
C VAL A 108 -6.64 -6.84 8.27
N LEU A 109 -6.96 -7.46 9.42
CA LEU A 109 -5.99 -7.70 10.49
C LEU A 109 -5.38 -9.10 10.53
N LYS A 110 -6.05 -10.11 9.96
CA LYS A 110 -5.68 -11.53 10.14
C LYS A 110 -5.43 -12.29 8.83
N GLU A 111 -5.87 -11.77 7.70
CA GLU A 111 -5.58 -12.31 6.36
C GLU A 111 -4.49 -11.48 5.67
#